data_AF-A0A7L5XUJ5-F1
#
_entry.id   AF-A0A7L5XUJ5-F1
#
_cell.length_a   1.000
_cell.length_b   1.000
_cell.length_c   1.000
_cell.angle_alpha   90.00
_cell.angle_beta   90.00
_cell.angle_gamma   90.00
#
_symmetry.space_group_name_H-M   'P 1'
#
loop_
_entity.id
_entity.type
_entity.pdbx_description
1 polymer ?
#
loop_
_entity_poly.entity_id
_entity_poly.type
_entity_poly.pdbx_seq_one_letter_code
_entity_poly.pdbx_strand_id
1 'polypeptide(L)'
;MSAARRLVLTWFAMSALTLAAIPFGHAAQTRPLGRAFLVALLLAVFAKAALLLSHYLDLRHAPSWNAALRAAIFALLALLGVLAAAARLA
;
A
#
# COMPACT_ATOMS: atom_id res chain seq x y z
N MET A 1 -6.09 -24.14 3.69
CA MET A 1 -7.02 -23.02 3.95
C MET A 1 -7.98 -22.90 2.77
N SER A 2 -9.30 -22.86 2.98
CA SER A 2 -10.27 -22.72 1.87
C SER A 2 -10.13 -21.37 1.16
N ALA A 3 -10.52 -21.31 -0.12
CA ALA A 3 -10.47 -20.09 -0.92
C ALA A 3 -11.28 -18.94 -0.28
N ALA A 4 -12.48 -19.25 0.23
CA ALA A 4 -13.34 -18.30 0.94
C ALA A 4 -12.67 -17.72 2.19
N ARG A 5 -12.07 -18.56 3.05
CA ARG A 5 -11.39 -18.10 4.28
C ARG A 5 -10.22 -17.16 3.97
N ARG A 6 -9.49 -17.42 2.89
CA ARG A 6 -8.38 -16.58 2.44
C ARG A 6 -8.86 -15.22 1.94
N LEU A 7 -9.93 -15.18 1.17
CA LEU A 7 -10.53 -13.93 0.68
C LEU A 7 -11.06 -13.09 1.84
N VAL A 8 -11.77 -13.70 2.79
CA VAL A 8 -12.27 -13.02 3.99
C VAL A 8 -11.13 -12.44 4.83
N LEU A 9 -10.06 -13.19 5.05
CA LEU A 9 -8.87 -12.69 5.76
C LEU A 9 -8.18 -11.54 5.00
N THR A 10 -8.06 -11.66 3.68
CA THR A 10 -7.48 -10.59 2.85
C THR A 10 -8.34 -9.34 2.93
N TRP A 11 -9.67 -9.50 2.89
CA TRP A 11 -10.62 -8.40 3.05
C TRP A 11 -10.48 -7.73 4.43
N PHE A 12 -10.41 -8.49 5.52
CA PHE A 12 -10.18 -7.94 6.86
C PHE A 12 -8.84 -7.19 6.93
N ALA A 13 -7.76 -7.73 6.36
CA ALA A 13 -6.47 -7.07 6.31
C ALA A 13 -6.54 -5.75 5.51
N MET A 14 -7.22 -5.73 4.36
CA MET A 14 -7.43 -4.52 3.57
C MET A 14 -8.22 -3.47 4.36
N SER A 15 -9.33 -3.86 4.99
CA SER A 15 -10.19 -2.98 5.78
C SER A 15 -9.44 -2.40 6.97
N ALA A 16 -8.67 -3.21 7.70
CA ALA A 16 -7.82 -2.74 8.80
C ALA A 16 -6.77 -1.72 8.33
N LEU A 17 -6.08 -2.00 7.22
CA LEU A 17 -5.12 -1.06 6.63
C LEU A 17 -5.80 0.23 6.11
N THR A 18 -7.07 0.17 5.67
CA THR A 18 -7.85 1.36 5.31
C THR A 18 -8.19 2.19 6.54
N LEU A 19 -8.75 1.55 7.57
CA LEU A 19 -9.12 2.23 8.82
C LEU A 19 -7.92 2.90 9.48
N ALA A 20 -6.76 2.21 9.49
CA ALA A 20 -5.51 2.78 9.98
C ALA A 20 -5.04 3.99 9.17
N ALA A 21 -5.43 4.11 7.90
CA ALA A 21 -5.04 5.22 7.02
C ALA A 21 -5.96 6.45 7.13
N ILE A 22 -7.21 6.29 7.57
CA ILE A 22 -8.22 7.36 7.64
C ILE A 22 -7.77 8.57 8.48
N PRO A 23 -7.18 8.39 9.68
CA PRO A 23 -6.71 9.52 10.50
C PRO A 23 -5.69 10.40 9.79
N PHE A 24 -4.95 9.85 8.82
CA PHE A 24 -3.94 10.59 8.05
C PHE A 24 -4.53 11.36 6.86
N GLY A 25 -5.71 10.99 6.38
CA GLY A 25 -6.44 11.70 5.32
C GLY A 25 -7.25 12.89 5.84
N HIS A 26 -7.63 12.88 7.12
CA HIS A 26 -8.37 13.96 7.80
C HIS A 26 -7.49 15.15 8.23
N ALA A 27 -6.39 15.41 7.51
CA ALA A 27 -5.67 16.67 7.59
C ALA A 27 -6.48 17.75 6.85
N ALA A 28 -7.59 18.19 7.46
CA ALA A 28 -8.32 19.39 7.09
C ALA A 28 -7.49 20.69 7.28
N GLN A 29 -6.24 20.54 7.70
CA GLN A 29 -5.22 21.56 7.72
C GLN A 29 -4.10 21.09 6.80
N THR A 30 -3.65 21.95 5.89
CA THR A 30 -2.54 21.82 4.93
C THR A 30 -1.17 21.59 5.59
N ARG A 31 -1.11 20.81 6.68
CA ARG A 31 0.13 20.45 7.35
C ARG A 31 0.78 19.27 6.64
N PRO A 32 2.08 19.36 6.34
CA PRO A 32 2.81 18.24 5.77
C PRO A 32 2.80 17.02 6.72
N LEU A 33 2.25 15.89 6.27
CA LEU A 33 2.33 14.56 6.91
C LEU A 33 3.75 14.22 7.42
N GLY A 34 4.06 14.17 8.71
CA GLY A 34 5.44 13.87 9.18
C GLY A 34 6.15 12.70 8.44
N ARG A 35 7.48 12.77 8.25
CA ARG A 35 8.25 11.80 7.43
C ARG A 35 7.95 10.33 7.81
N ALA A 36 7.86 10.03 9.11
CA ALA A 36 7.53 8.70 9.60
C ALA A 36 6.13 8.23 9.13
N PHE A 37 5.14 9.13 9.13
CA PHE A 37 3.79 8.83 8.66
C PHE A 37 3.72 8.62 7.16
N LEU A 38 4.47 9.41 6.38
CA LEU A 38 4.60 9.19 4.94
C LEU A 38 5.15 7.80 4.65
N VAL A 39 6.23 7.40 5.33
CA VAL A 39 6.82 6.05 5.17
C VAL A 39 5.81 4.97 5.57
N ALA A 40 5.14 5.12 6.71
CA ALA A 40 4.12 4.17 7.15
C ALA A 40 2.97 4.04 6.13
N LEU A 41 2.52 5.15 5.54
CA LEU A 41 1.47 5.16 4.52
C LEU A 41 1.92 4.47 3.24
N LEU A 42 3.13 4.75 2.75
CA LEU A 42 3.70 4.09 1.57
C LEU A 42 3.83 2.57 1.78
N LEU A 43 4.30 2.14 2.96
CA LEU A 43 4.38 0.72 3.32
C LEU A 43 3.00 0.07 3.40
N ALA A 44 2.00 0.75 3.97
CA ALA A 44 0.63 0.25 4.03
C ALA A 44 0.03 0.09 2.63
N VAL A 45 0.26 1.05 1.72
CA VAL A 45 -0.18 0.95 0.31
C VAL A 45 0.52 -0.21 -0.40
N PHE A 46 1.83 -0.36 -0.22
CA PHE A 46 2.57 -1.49 -0.79
C PHE A 46 2.03 -2.84 -0.28
N ALA A 47 1.82 -2.98 1.03
CA ALA A 47 1.26 -4.19 1.63
C ALA A 47 -0.15 -4.49 1.09
N LYS A 48 -0.98 -3.46 0.91
CA LYS A 48 -2.31 -3.60 0.28
C LYS A 48 -2.22 -4.16 -1.14
N ALA A 49 -1.38 -3.55 -1.96
CA ALA A 49 -1.23 -3.98 -3.34
C ALA A 49 -0.65 -5.39 -3.44
N ALA A 50 0.34 -5.72 -2.60
CA ALA A 50 0.93 -7.05 -2.51
C ALA A 50 -0.11 -8.14 -2.18
N LEU A 51 -1.03 -7.86 -1.25
CA LEU A 51 -2.12 -8.75 -0.88
C LEU A 51 -3.15 -8.90 -2.01
N LEU A 52 -3.53 -7.80 -2.68
CA LEU A 52 -4.43 -7.82 -3.85
C LEU A 52 -3.85 -8.66 -4.99
N LEU A 53 -2.60 -8.41 -5.37
CA LEU A 53 -1.91 -9.17 -6.44
C LEU A 53 -1.88 -10.67 -6.13
N SER A 54 -1.57 -11.02 -4.88
CA SER A 54 -1.33 -12.42 -4.50
C SER A 54 -2.62 -13.19 -4.22
N HIS A 55 -3.63 -12.55 -3.64
CA HIS A 55 -4.82 -13.25 -3.14
C HIS A 55 -6.12 -12.93 -3.88
N TYR A 56 -6.23 -11.75 -4.49
CA TYR A 56 -7.42 -11.36 -5.24
C TYR A 56 -7.25 -11.64 -6.74
N LEU A 57 -6.16 -11.17 -7.34
CA LEU A 57 -5.80 -11.48 -8.73
C LEU A 57 -5.15 -12.86 -8.90
N ASP A 58 -4.91 -13.54 -7.79
CA ASP A 58 -4.35 -14.89 -7.70
C ASP A 58 -3.10 -15.14 -8.54
N LEU A 59 -2.22 -14.13 -8.64
CA LEU A 59 -0.95 -14.21 -9.36
C LEU A 59 0.07 -15.16 -8.73
N ARG A 60 -0.33 -15.95 -7.73
CA ARG A 60 0.46 -17.05 -7.17
C ARG A 60 0.81 -18.11 -8.22
N HIS A 61 0.00 -18.23 -9.27
CA HIS A 61 0.26 -19.14 -10.40
C HIS A 61 1.16 -18.51 -11.48
N ALA A 62 1.49 -17.22 -11.36
CA ALA A 62 2.34 -16.47 -12.29
C ALA A 62 3.43 -15.69 -11.52
N PRO A 63 4.45 -16.38 -10.97
CA PRO A 63 5.39 -15.79 -10.01
C PRO A 63 6.22 -14.65 -10.58
N SER A 64 6.63 -14.74 -11.86
CA SER A 64 7.36 -13.67 -12.55
C SER A 64 6.53 -12.39 -12.68
N TRP A 65 5.24 -12.51 -13.02
CA TRP A 65 4.31 -11.39 -13.08
C TRP A 65 4.05 -10.76 -11.72
N ASN A 66 3.86 -11.59 -10.68
CA ASN A 66 3.69 -11.07 -9.32
C ASN A 66 4.93 -10.28 -8.87
N ALA A 67 6.14 -10.80 -9.13
CA ALA A 67 7.39 -10.12 -8.81
C ALA A 67 7.55 -8.80 -9.58
N ALA A 68 7.30 -8.81 -10.90
CA ALA A 68 7.40 -7.62 -11.74
C ALA A 68 6.41 -6.52 -11.32
N LEU A 69 5.15 -6.87 -11.07
CA LEU A 69 4.12 -5.91 -10.63
C LEU A 69 4.44 -5.35 -9.25
N ARG A 70 4.88 -6.19 -8.30
CA ARG A 70 5.34 -5.72 -6.99
C ARG A 70 6.52 -4.76 -7.11
N ALA A 71 7.52 -5.08 -7.95
CA ALA A 71 8.65 -4.21 -8.18
C ALA A 71 8.24 -2.87 -8.80
N ALA A 72 7.33 -2.88 -9.78
CA ALA A 72 6.79 -1.68 -10.41
C ALA A 72 6.03 -0.79 -9.40
N ILE A 73 5.18 -1.38 -8.56
CA ILE A 73 4.47 -0.66 -7.50
C ILE A 73 5.46 -0.08 -6.48
N PHE A 74 6.47 -0.84 -6.08
CA PHE A 74 7.51 -0.35 -5.19
C PHE A 74 8.25 0.86 -5.79
N ALA A 75 8.66 0.77 -7.06
CA ALA A 75 9.32 1.86 -7.77
C ALA A 75 8.44 3.11 -7.85
N LEU A 76 7.15 2.94 -8.15
CA LEU A 76 6.18 4.04 -8.17
C LEU A 76 6.03 4.69 -6.79
N LEU A 77 5.90 3.90 -5.73
CA LEU A 77 5.79 4.42 -4.36
C LEU A 77 7.08 5.09 -3.89
N ALA A 78 8.24 4.57 -4.28
CA ALA A 78 9.53 5.20 -4.03
C ALA A 78 9.62 6.57 -4.72
N LEU A 79 9.23 6.65 -5.99
CA LEU A 79 9.18 7.91 -6.74
C LEU A 79 8.24 8.92 -6.07
N LEU A 80 7.02 8.50 -5.69
CA LEU A 80 6.08 9.36 -4.97
C LEU A 80 6.65 9.81 -3.62
N GLY A 81 7.35 8.94 -2.91
CA GLY A 81 8.05 9.29 -1.67
C GLY A 81 9.14 10.35 -1.88
N VAL A 82 9.94 10.21 -2.93
CA VAL A 82 10.97 11.22 -3.29
C VAL A 82 10.31 12.54 -3.67
N LEU A 83 9.29 12.53 -4.50
CA LEU A 83 8.56 13.75 -4.90
C LEU A 83 7.92 14.44 -3.69
N ALA A 84 7.29 13.68 -2.80
CA ALA A 84 6.70 14.21 -1.57
C ALA A 84 7.75 14.77 -0.60
N ALA A 85 8.96 14.19 -0.57
CA ALA A 85 10.08 14.73 0.21
C ALA A 85 10.65 16.02 -0.42
N ALA A 86 10.82 16.04 -1.74
CA ALA A 86 11.30 17.20 -2.49
C ALA A 86 10.35 18.40 -2.38
N ALA A 87 9.03 18.17 -2.50
CA ALA A 87 8.00 19.20 -2.36
C ALA A 87 7.89 19.81 -0.95
N ARG A 88 8.59 19.24 0.05
CA ARG A 88 8.69 19.84 1.40
C ARG A 88 9.98 20.60 1.63
N LEU A 89 10.95 20.43 0.74
CA LEU A 89 12.22 21.15 0.76
C LEU A 89 12.15 22.42 -0.11
N ALA A 90 11.16 22.50 -1.02
CA ALA A 90 10.77 23.69 -1.77
C ALA A 90 9.74 24.51 -0.98
#